data_AF-A0A3N5NAG6-F1
#
_entry.id   AF-A0A3N5NAG6-F1
#
_cell.length_a   1.000
_cell.length_b   1.000
_cell.length_c   1.000
_cell.angle_alpha   90.00
_cell.angle_beta   90.00
_cell.angle_gamma   90.00
#
_symmetry.space_group_name_H-M   'P 1'
#
loop_
_entity.id
_entity.type
_entity.pdbx_description
1 polymer ?
#
loop_
_entity_poly.entity_id
_entity_poly.type
_entity_poly.pdbx_seq_one_letter_code
_entity_poly.pdbx_strand_id
1 'polypeptide(L)' 'KAKLGHSAQLEALKRLDAQARRLERTASGPSLESFIAGERAGSVALDGRSVFGWEKDLPRASHRRSG' A
#
# COMPACT_ATOMS: atom_id res chain seq x y z
N LYS A 1 -10.45 -36.50 -8.60
CA LYS A 1 -9.40 -35.98 -7.68
C LYS A 1 -9.31 -34.43 -7.60
N ALA A 2 -10.31 -33.65 -8.05
CA ALA A 2 -10.21 -32.18 -8.08
C ALA A 2 -10.81 -31.42 -6.86
N LYS A 3 -11.68 -32.07 -6.07
CA LYS A 3 -12.46 -31.40 -5.01
C LYS A 3 -11.62 -31.04 -3.76
N LEU A 4 -10.57 -31.81 -3.47
CA LEU A 4 -9.73 -31.65 -2.28
C LEU A 4 -8.81 -30.41 -2.37
N GLY A 5 -8.28 -30.11 -3.56
CA GLY A 5 -7.48 -28.90 -3.78
C GLY A 5 -8.31 -27.63 -3.67
N HIS A 6 -9.53 -27.65 -4.21
CA HIS A 6 -10.44 -26.51 -4.14
C HIS A 6 -10.88 -26.19 -2.69
N SER A 7 -11.21 -27.22 -1.89
CA SER A 7 -11.53 -27.01 -0.47
C SER A 7 -10.33 -26.47 0.31
N ALA A 8 -9.12 -26.96 0.07
CA ALA A 8 -7.92 -26.46 0.74
C ALA A 8 -7.64 -24.99 0.40
N GLN A 9 -7.84 -24.58 -0.85
CA GLN A 9 -7.71 -23.18 -1.26
C GLN A 9 -8.75 -22.28 -0.57
N LEU A 10 -10.01 -22.71 -0.50
CA LEU A 10 -11.07 -21.96 0.18
C LEU A 10 -10.78 -21.79 1.68
N GLU A 11 -10.30 -22.83 2.35
CA GLU A 11 -9.90 -22.75 3.76
C GLU A 11 -8.71 -21.82 3.98
N ALA A 12 -7.73 -21.82 3.06
CA ALA A 12 -6.61 -20.88 3.12
C ALA A 12 -7.06 -19.42 2.97
N LEU A 13 -7.99 -19.15 2.04
CA LEU A 13 -8.57 -17.82 1.84
C LEU A 13 -9.36 -17.34 3.07
N LYS A 14 -10.19 -18.21 3.67
CA LYS A 14 -10.92 -17.89 4.90
C LYS A 14 -9.97 -17.53 6.04
N ARG A 15 -8.88 -18.28 6.21
CA ARG A 15 -7.86 -18.00 7.21
C ARG A 15 -7.20 -16.65 6.98
N LEU A 16 -6.89 -16.30 5.72
CA LEU A 16 -6.30 -15.02 5.36
C LEU A 16 -7.25 -13.85 5.67
N ASP A 17 -8.52 -13.97 5.29
CA ASP A 17 -9.55 -12.95 5.59
C ASP A 17 -9.73 -12.74 7.11
N ALA A 18 -9.78 -13.82 7.89
CA ALA A 18 -9.89 -13.73 9.35
C ALA A 18 -8.66 -13.01 9.98
N GLN A 19 -7.47 -13.27 9.45
CA GLN A 19 -6.24 -12.60 9.88
C GLN A 19 -6.25 -11.11 9.49
N ALA A 20 -6.66 -10.78 8.27
CA ALA A 20 -6.78 -9.40 7.79
C ALA A 20 -7.76 -8.59 8.66
N ARG A 21 -8.97 -9.10 8.91
CA ARG A 21 -9.95 -8.44 9.79
C ARG A 21 -9.43 -8.24 11.21
N ARG A 22 -8.63 -9.17 11.73
CA ARG A 22 -8.01 -9.02 13.05
C ARG A 22 -7.02 -7.86 13.07
N LEU A 23 -6.21 -7.72 12.02
CA LEU A 23 -5.26 -6.62 11.86
C LEU A 23 -5.98 -5.27 11.70
N GLU A 24 -6.98 -5.20 10.81
CA GLU A 24 -7.74 -3.99 10.50
C GLU A 24 -8.44 -3.40 11.73
N ARG A 25 -8.97 -4.24 12.63
CA ARG A 25 -9.62 -3.78 13.87
C ARG A 25 -8.72 -2.96 14.78
N THR A 26 -7.41 -3.19 14.73
CA THR A 26 -6.43 -2.51 15.60
C THR A 26 -5.53 -1.56 14.84
N ALA A 27 -5.53 -1.62 13.50
CA ALA A 27 -4.81 -0.69 12.67
C ALA A 27 -5.41 0.71 12.84
N SER A 28 -4.53 1.69 13.06
CA SER A 28 -4.90 3.09 13.19
C SER A 28 -3.93 3.94 12.38
N GLY A 29 -4.30 5.19 12.13
CA GLY A 29 -3.50 6.11 11.32
C GLY A 29 -3.93 6.12 9.84
N PRO A 30 -3.13 6.77 8.98
CA PRO A 30 -3.45 6.92 7.57
C PRO A 30 -3.42 5.58 6.82
N SER A 31 -4.12 5.53 5.69
CA SER A 31 -3.95 4.41 4.76
C SER A 31 -2.50 4.32 4.29
N LEU A 32 -2.05 3.12 3.88
CA LEU A 32 -0.70 2.93 3.34
C LEU A 32 -0.42 3.90 2.18
N GLU A 33 -1.37 4.07 1.27
CA GLU A 33 -1.24 5.00 0.14
C GLU A 33 -1.08 6.45 0.60
N SER A 34 -1.86 6.86 1.60
CA SER A 34 -1.76 8.20 2.18
C SER A 34 -0.42 8.41 2.90
N PHE A 35 0.07 7.39 3.60
CA PHE A 35 1.37 7.41 4.27
C PHE A 35 2.51 7.54 3.25
N ILE A 36 2.52 6.68 2.22
CA ILE A 36 3.50 6.71 1.14
C ILE A 36 3.46 8.05 0.39
N ALA A 37 2.27 8.60 0.15
CA ALA A 37 2.15 9.91 -0.49
C ALA A 37 2.78 11.03 0.35
N GLY A 38 2.63 10.98 1.68
CA GLY A 38 3.31 11.89 2.61
C GLY A 38 4.83 11.77 2.53
N GLU A 39 5.35 10.54 2.63
CA GLU A 39 6.79 10.26 2.53
C GLU A 39 7.36 10.73 1.18
N ARG A 40 6.68 10.44 0.08
CA ARG A 40 7.07 10.90 -1.26
C ARG A 40 7.07 12.42 -1.37
N ALA A 41 6.09 13.11 -0.78
CA ALA A 41 6.04 14.57 -0.79
C ALA A 41 7.18 15.19 0.05
N GLY A 42 7.58 14.54 1.15
CA GLY A 42 8.69 14.96 2.00
C GLY A 42 10.08 14.63 1.43
N SER A 43 10.16 13.65 0.52
CA SER A 43 11.39 13.12 -0.07
C SER A 43 12.35 14.21 -0.57
N VAL A 44 11.84 15.29 -1.19
CA VAL A 44 12.65 16.41 -1.67
C VAL A 44 13.47 17.07 -0.56
N ALA A 45 12.86 17.28 0.62
CA ALA A 45 13.51 17.91 1.77
C ALA A 45 14.52 16.99 2.46
N LEU A 46 14.51 15.70 2.11
CA LEU A 46 15.35 14.65 2.68
C LEU A 46 16.43 14.19 1.68
N ASP A 47 16.74 14.99 0.65
CA ASP A 47 17.64 14.64 -0.45
C ASP A 47 17.29 13.29 -1.10
N GLY A 48 15.99 13.04 -1.23
CA GLY A 48 15.44 11.80 -1.76
C GLY A 48 15.85 11.53 -3.20
N ARG A 49 15.83 10.24 -3.55
CA ARG A 49 16.24 9.74 -4.86
C ARG A 49 15.26 8.72 -5.40
N SER A 50 14.93 8.86 -6.67
CA SER A 50 14.13 7.89 -7.42
C SER A 50 14.91 7.34 -8.60
N VAL A 51 14.28 6.43 -9.35
CA VAL A 51 14.83 5.90 -10.61
C VAL A 51 14.96 6.98 -11.69
N PHE A 52 14.35 8.15 -11.50
CA PHE A 52 14.41 9.29 -12.43
C PHE A 52 15.47 10.33 -12.04
N GLY A 53 16.21 10.11 -10.94
CA GLY A 53 17.22 11.05 -10.45
C GLY A 53 16.91 11.59 -9.05
N TRP A 54 17.43 12.77 -8.73
CA TRP A 54 17.15 13.43 -7.46
C TRP A 54 15.73 13.99 -7.44
N GLU A 55 15.02 13.80 -6.34
CA GLU A 55 13.61 14.22 -6.22
C GLU A 55 13.44 15.75 -6.34
N LYS A 56 14.47 16.52 -5.95
CA LYS A 56 14.49 17.98 -6.10
C LYS A 56 14.51 18.48 -7.55
N ASP A 57 14.97 17.64 -8.48
CA ASP A 57 15.12 18.00 -9.90
C ASP A 57 13.91 17.54 -10.73
N LEU A 58 12.98 16.78 -10.13
CA LEU A 58 11.81 16.26 -10.82
C LEU A 58 10.65 17.26 -10.82
N PRO A 59 9.90 17.37 -11.93
CA PRO A 59 8.70 18.19 -11.96
C PRO A 59 7.68 17.64 -10.97
N ARG A 60 7.19 18.50 -10.06
CA ARG A 60 6.20 18.08 -9.05
C ARG A 60 4.95 17.55 -9.75
N ALA A 61 4.64 16.27 -9.54
CA ALA A 61 3.43 15.67 -10.07
C ALA A 61 2.21 16.40 -9.51
N SER A 62 1.46 17.09 -10.39
CA SER A 62 0.22 17.76 -10.02
C SER A 62 -0.82 16.70 -9.64
N HIS A 63 -1.12 16.56 -8.35
CA HIS A 63 -2.25 15.77 -7.87
C HIS A 63 -3.55 16.38 -8.42
N ARG A 64 -4.09 15.85 -9.53
CA ARG A 64 -5.47 16.13 -9.91
C ARG A 64 -6.36 15.42 -8.90
N ARG A 65 -6.92 16.20 -7.97
CA ARG A 65 -8.05 15.78 -7.14
C ARG A 65 -9.26 15.54 -8.05
N SER A 66 -9.61 14.29 -8.32
CA SER A 66 -10.95 13.90 -8.73
C SER A 66 -11.80 13.75 -7.47
N GLY A 67 -12.94 14.46 -7.44
CA GLY A 67 -13.90 14.44 -6.34
C GLY A 67 -14.84 13.25 -6.34
#